data_AF-A0A814BA56-F1
#
_entry.id   AF-A0A814BA56-F1
#
_cell.length_a   1.000
_cell.length_b   1.000
_cell.length_c   1.000
_cell.angle_alpha   90.00
_cell.angle_beta   90.00
_cell.angle_gamma   90.00
#
_symmetry.space_group_name_H-M   'P 1'
#
loop_
_entity.id
_entity.type
_entity.pdbx_description
1 polymer ?
#
loop_
_entity_poly.entity_id
_entity_poly.type
_entity_poly.pdbx_seq_one_letter_code
_entity_poly.pdbx_strand_id
1 'polypeptide(L)'
;MNDSQSLLTYSSHRITTHSEMFPFMLRPSVNIFSRRLFSQKSILPHEIDRFNAARVRISDWPSDLKTIRETLSASLEQWRKDKRTSAWLWIPIEHAHVIPIAGELGFTYHNAEERTAVLNQWLLPTKSLVPRFATHQVGVGGAVLRNKTNELLIIKERVRNMEFWKLPGGGTELSEDIADGAIREVFEETGIQSKFESIIAFRQVHNHPGGHGRSDLYFICRLSALTDIIKMDTNEVIDCKWVKLDEAVKSNNPLLQRVAQQLIFGLKNGFEQSIDFSLEQIPSIVTGKTFEFFTRSIKKTSQ
;
A
#
# COMPACT_ATOMS: atom_id res chain seq x y z
N MET A 1 7.45 -58.79 4.07
CA MET A 1 8.15 -58.85 5.37
C MET A 1 8.95 -57.58 5.50
N ASN A 2 8.47 -56.71 6.40
CA ASN A 2 9.05 -55.51 7.02
C ASN A 2 9.74 -54.48 6.10
N ASP A 3 9.11 -53.35 5.79
CA ASP A 3 8.72 -52.21 6.66
C ASP A 3 9.89 -51.41 7.23
N SER A 4 10.14 -50.25 6.61
CA SER A 4 10.52 -49.02 7.30
C SER A 4 10.18 -47.82 6.40
N GLN A 5 8.97 -47.31 6.57
CA GLN A 5 8.51 -46.00 6.10
C GLN A 5 9.24 -44.89 6.87
N SER A 6 9.81 -43.91 6.17
CA SER A 6 10.14 -42.60 6.75
C SER A 6 9.14 -41.57 6.23
N LEU A 7 8.05 -41.42 6.97
CA LEU A 7 7.07 -40.35 6.80
C LEU A 7 7.69 -39.03 7.27
N LEU A 8 7.99 -38.11 6.36
CA LEU A 8 8.18 -36.69 6.69
C LEU A 8 6.81 -36.00 6.60
N THR A 9 6.14 -35.94 7.74
CA THR A 9 4.91 -35.16 7.94
C THR A 9 5.20 -33.67 7.84
N TYR A 10 4.68 -33.01 6.80
CA TYR A 10 4.58 -31.54 6.76
C TYR A 10 3.54 -31.11 7.79
N SER A 11 3.98 -30.53 8.91
CA SER A 11 3.08 -29.93 9.88
C SER A 11 2.63 -28.55 9.37
N SER A 12 1.32 -28.35 9.25
CA SER A 12 0.71 -27.05 9.04
C SER A 12 0.88 -26.20 10.29
N HIS A 13 1.84 -25.27 10.30
CA HIS A 13 1.89 -24.24 11.32
C HIS A 13 0.94 -23.10 10.93
N ARG A 14 -0.25 -23.12 11.54
CA ARG A 14 -1.08 -21.92 11.69
C ARG A 14 -0.30 -20.92 12.53
N ILE A 15 0.03 -19.77 11.97
CA ILE A 15 0.56 -18.64 12.72
C ILE A 15 -0.62 -17.95 13.38
N THR A 16 -0.86 -18.29 14.64
CA THR A 16 -1.65 -17.49 15.59
C THR A 16 -0.89 -16.20 15.88
N THR A 17 -1.52 -15.06 15.62
CA THR A 17 -0.99 -13.72 15.94
C THR A 17 -1.03 -13.48 17.44
N HIS A 18 0.06 -13.82 18.12
CA HIS A 18 0.31 -13.34 19.48
C HIS A 18 0.92 -11.94 19.41
N SER A 19 0.13 -10.96 19.86
CA SER A 19 0.56 -9.61 20.23
C SER A 19 1.50 -9.69 21.44
N GLU A 20 2.81 -9.59 21.22
CA GLU A 20 3.78 -9.41 22.30
C GLU A 20 3.94 -7.91 22.60
N MET A 21 3.34 -7.52 23.73
CA MET A 21 3.59 -6.29 24.47
C MET A 21 5.07 -6.16 24.88
N PHE A 22 5.73 -5.08 24.48
CA PHE A 22 6.93 -4.61 25.17
C PHE A 22 6.56 -3.84 26.46
N PRO A 23 7.30 -4.01 27.57
CA PRO A 23 6.92 -3.47 28.86
C PRO A 23 7.44 -2.04 29.04
N PHE A 24 6.54 -1.06 29.11
CA PHE A 24 6.85 0.23 29.71
C PHE A 24 6.54 0.14 31.22
N MET A 25 7.59 0.20 32.04
CA MET A 25 7.49 0.34 33.49
C MET A 25 6.76 1.65 33.83
N LEU A 26 5.49 1.56 34.24
CA LEU A 26 4.77 2.66 34.88
C LEU A 26 4.74 2.41 36.39
N ARG A 27 5.31 3.34 37.16
CA ARG A 27 5.04 3.47 38.60
C ARG A 27 3.61 4.01 38.79
N PRO A 28 2.81 3.49 39.72
CA PRO A 28 1.49 4.06 40.00
C PRO A 28 1.63 5.25 40.95
N SER A 29 1.45 6.46 40.45
CA SER A 29 1.11 7.61 41.28
C SER A 29 -0.42 7.63 41.39
N VAL A 30 -0.95 7.05 42.47
CA VAL A 30 -2.35 7.15 42.85
C VAL A 30 -2.64 8.62 43.16
N ASN A 31 -3.40 9.31 42.31
CA ASN A 31 -3.99 10.59 42.66
C ASN A 31 -5.47 10.38 42.98
N ILE A 32 -5.74 10.52 44.28
CA ILE A 32 -7.02 10.37 44.95
C ILE A 32 -7.99 11.45 44.44
N PHE A 33 -9.22 11.03 44.18
CA PHE A 33 -10.37 11.87 43.83
C PHE A 33 -10.49 13.09 44.75
N SER A 34 -10.47 14.29 44.17
CA SER A 34 -11.20 15.42 44.75
C SER A 34 -12.42 15.70 43.86
N ARG A 35 -13.61 15.46 44.42
CA ARG A 35 -14.87 15.92 43.84
C ARG A 35 -14.85 17.44 43.78
N ARG A 36 -14.60 17.99 42.60
CA ARG A 36 -14.93 19.38 42.28
C ARG A 36 -16.15 19.38 41.36
N LEU A 37 -17.27 19.79 41.93
CA LEU A 37 -18.45 20.24 41.21
C LEU A 37 -18.06 21.47 40.38
N PHE A 38 -17.91 21.31 39.08
CA PHE A 38 -17.92 22.41 38.13
C PHE A 38 -18.76 22.03 36.91
N SER A 39 -19.72 22.90 36.60
CA SER A 39 -20.44 22.97 35.33
C SER A 39 -19.45 23.31 34.21
N GLN A 40 -18.66 22.34 33.75
CA GLN A 40 -17.87 22.44 32.53
C GLN A 40 -18.53 21.57 31.45
N LYS A 41 -18.78 22.16 30.27
CA LYS A 41 -19.08 21.38 29.06
C LYS A 41 -17.98 20.34 28.90
N SER A 42 -18.32 19.06 28.95
CA SER A 42 -17.36 17.98 28.75
C SER A 42 -16.77 18.09 27.35
N ILE A 43 -15.44 18.01 27.23
CA ILE A 43 -14.75 17.88 25.95
C ILE A 43 -14.52 16.39 25.64
N LEU A 44 -14.30 16.07 24.37
CA LEU A 44 -14.03 14.70 23.92
C LEU A 44 -12.66 14.22 24.43
N PRO A 45 -12.57 12.96 24.89
CA PRO A 45 -11.29 12.29 25.09
C PRO A 45 -10.47 12.31 23.80
N HIS A 46 -9.20 12.69 23.90
CA HIS A 46 -8.32 12.81 22.74
C HIS A 46 -6.86 12.58 23.11
N GLU A 47 -6.09 12.17 22.13
CA GLU A 47 -4.64 12.12 22.19
C GLU A 47 -4.05 13.33 21.46
N ILE A 48 -2.86 13.77 21.86
CA ILE A 48 -2.09 14.78 21.15
C ILE A 48 -0.92 14.10 20.44
N ASP A 49 -0.84 14.28 19.12
CA ASP A 49 0.26 13.74 18.34
C ASP A 49 1.49 14.67 18.31
N ARG A 50 2.57 14.20 17.67
CA ARG A 50 3.83 14.96 17.52
C ARG A 50 3.70 16.28 16.75
N PHE A 51 2.60 16.47 16.01
CA PHE A 51 2.30 17.68 15.26
C PHE A 51 1.32 18.59 16.03
N ASN A 52 1.12 18.34 17.32
CA ASN A 52 0.17 19.06 18.17
C ASN A 52 -1.28 19.01 17.65
N ALA A 53 -1.66 17.91 17.00
CA ALA A 53 -3.02 17.65 16.56
C ALA A 53 -3.81 16.87 17.62
N ALA A 54 -5.08 17.22 17.80
CA ALA A 54 -6.01 16.46 18.64
C ALA A 54 -6.60 15.29 17.85
N ARG A 55 -6.49 14.07 18.40
CA ARG A 55 -6.94 12.83 17.76
C ARG A 55 -8.02 12.17 18.60
N VAL A 56 -9.18 11.97 18.01
CA VAL A 56 -10.32 11.30 18.65
C VAL A 56 -10.66 10.02 17.91
N ARG A 57 -10.65 8.89 18.62
CA ARG A 57 -11.21 7.64 18.13
C ARG A 57 -12.60 7.45 18.72
N ILE A 58 -13.59 7.23 17.86
CA ILE A 58 -14.98 7.07 18.29
C ILE A 58 -15.18 5.62 18.71
N SER A 59 -14.95 5.34 19.99
CA SER A 59 -15.41 4.11 20.67
C SER A 59 -16.42 4.43 21.78
N ASP A 60 -16.28 5.59 22.44
CA ASP A 60 -17.01 5.93 23.66
C ASP A 60 -17.72 7.29 23.56
N TRP A 61 -18.48 7.52 22.47
CA TRP A 61 -19.25 8.76 22.31
C TRP A 61 -20.65 8.67 22.94
N PRO A 62 -21.21 9.79 23.43
CA PRO A 62 -22.61 9.86 23.79
C PRO A 62 -23.50 9.41 22.62
N SER A 63 -24.53 8.63 22.89
CA SER A 63 -25.48 8.15 21.87
C SER A 63 -26.46 9.22 21.38
N ASP A 64 -26.60 10.32 22.12
CA ASP A 64 -27.51 11.42 21.79
C ASP A 64 -26.84 12.46 20.86
N LEU A 65 -27.47 12.76 19.73
CA LEU A 65 -26.96 13.67 18.70
C LEU A 65 -26.73 15.10 19.22
N LYS A 66 -27.60 15.58 20.11
CA LYS A 66 -27.46 16.92 20.70
C LYS A 66 -26.22 16.97 21.59
N THR A 67 -26.05 15.96 22.44
CA THR A 67 -24.89 15.82 23.31
C THR A 67 -23.60 15.71 22.49
N ILE A 68 -23.60 14.94 21.40
CA ILE A 68 -22.47 14.84 20.47
C ILE A 68 -22.10 16.22 19.93
N ARG A 69 -23.08 16.98 19.41
CA ARG A 69 -22.86 18.32 18.86
C ARG A 69 -22.28 19.28 19.89
N GLU A 70 -22.88 19.33 21.08
CA GLU A 70 -22.44 20.22 22.16
C GLU A 70 -21.02 19.89 22.63
N THR A 71 -20.72 18.60 22.80
CA THR A 71 -19.40 18.09 23.22
C THR A 71 -18.33 18.35 22.15
N LEU A 72 -18.61 18.05 20.88
CA LEU A 72 -17.66 18.29 19.78
C LEU A 72 -17.41 19.78 19.57
N SER A 73 -18.44 20.62 19.68
CA SER A 73 -18.31 22.08 19.61
C SER A 73 -17.45 22.63 20.76
N ALA A 74 -17.72 22.21 22.00
CA ALA A 74 -16.91 22.58 23.16
C ALA A 74 -15.45 22.13 23.02
N SER A 75 -15.22 20.95 22.45
CA SER A 75 -13.89 20.42 22.19
C SER A 75 -13.13 21.28 21.18
N LEU A 76 -13.78 21.68 20.07
CA LEU A 76 -13.18 22.57 19.08
C LEU A 76 -12.84 23.95 19.66
N GLU A 77 -13.70 24.53 20.49
CA GLU A 77 -13.41 25.78 21.19
C GLU A 77 -12.15 25.64 22.08
N GLN A 78 -12.05 24.55 22.84
CA GLN A 78 -10.90 24.30 23.69
C GLN A 78 -9.63 24.06 22.86
N TRP A 79 -9.68 23.22 21.83
CA TRP A 79 -8.52 22.93 20.97
C TRP A 79 -8.02 24.18 20.23
N ARG A 80 -8.90 25.11 19.85
CA ARG A 80 -8.49 26.41 19.31
C ARG A 80 -7.80 27.28 20.36
N LYS A 81 -8.31 27.34 21.59
CA LYS A 81 -7.65 28.06 22.71
C LYS A 81 -6.27 27.48 23.02
N ASP A 82 -6.14 26.16 22.97
CA ASP A 82 -4.89 25.43 23.15
C ASP A 82 -3.93 25.55 21.95
N LYS A 83 -4.34 26.24 20.87
CA LYS A 83 -3.57 26.38 19.62
C LYS A 83 -3.17 25.02 19.02
N ARG A 84 -4.06 24.02 19.09
CA ARG A 84 -3.87 22.75 18.37
C ARG A 84 -3.82 23.02 16.86
N THR A 85 -3.01 22.24 16.15
CA THR A 85 -2.84 22.41 14.69
C THR A 85 -4.09 21.97 13.93
N SER A 86 -4.60 20.79 14.29
CA SER A 86 -5.77 20.19 13.66
C SER A 86 -6.52 19.27 14.64
N ALA A 87 -7.78 18.97 14.30
CA ALA A 87 -8.58 17.94 14.93
C ALA A 87 -8.83 16.80 13.94
N TRP A 88 -8.77 15.56 14.43
CA TRP A 88 -8.97 14.35 13.64
C TRP A 88 -10.00 13.43 14.30
N LEU A 89 -10.93 12.92 13.50
CA LEU A 89 -11.96 11.99 13.95
C LEU A 89 -11.85 10.69 13.14
N TRP A 90 -11.73 9.55 13.83
CA TRP A 90 -11.89 8.22 13.26
C TRP A 90 -13.28 7.69 13.64
N ILE A 91 -14.16 7.59 12.65
CA ILE A 91 -15.59 7.31 12.82
C ILE A 91 -15.90 5.94 12.22
N PRO A 92 -16.12 4.89 13.04
CA PRO A 92 -16.66 3.63 12.56
C PRO A 92 -18.03 3.83 11.90
N ILE A 93 -18.36 2.99 10.93
CA ILE A 93 -19.60 3.10 10.14
C ILE A 93 -20.85 2.98 11.01
N GLU A 94 -20.76 2.30 12.16
CA GLU A 94 -21.80 2.21 13.19
C GLU A 94 -22.14 3.59 13.79
N HIS A 95 -21.18 4.51 13.77
CA HIS A 95 -21.30 5.89 14.24
C HIS A 95 -21.38 6.91 13.09
N ALA A 96 -21.71 6.47 11.86
CA ALA A 96 -21.77 7.36 10.69
C ALA A 96 -22.75 8.55 10.85
N HIS A 97 -23.76 8.43 11.73
CA HIS A 97 -24.70 9.50 12.07
C HIS A 97 -24.02 10.75 12.68
N VAL A 98 -22.78 10.63 13.15
CA VAL A 98 -21.94 11.73 13.64
C VAL A 98 -21.41 12.61 12.49
N ILE A 99 -21.20 12.03 11.32
CA ILE A 99 -20.50 12.70 10.21
C ILE A 99 -21.19 14.01 9.76
N PRO A 100 -22.53 14.08 9.60
CA PRO A 100 -23.20 15.34 9.28
C PRO A 100 -22.94 16.44 10.32
N ILE A 101 -22.96 16.10 11.61
CA ILE A 101 -22.68 17.04 12.71
C ILE A 101 -21.24 17.54 12.63
N ALA A 102 -20.27 16.64 12.40
CA ALA A 102 -18.88 17.02 12.22
C ALA A 102 -18.70 17.95 11.00
N GLY A 103 -19.37 17.65 9.89
CA GLY A 103 -19.37 18.48 8.67
C GLY A 103 -19.87 19.91 8.94
N GLU A 104 -20.98 20.05 9.65
CA GLU A 104 -21.51 21.37 10.04
C GLU A 104 -20.55 22.16 10.95
N LEU A 105 -19.73 21.47 11.74
CA LEU A 105 -18.70 22.07 12.59
C LEU A 105 -17.38 22.35 11.85
N GLY A 106 -17.32 22.05 10.54
CA GLY A 106 -16.22 22.40 9.66
C GLY A 106 -15.17 21.29 9.45
N PHE A 107 -15.48 20.05 9.83
CA PHE A 107 -14.67 18.90 9.42
C PHE A 107 -14.91 18.55 7.95
N THR A 108 -13.87 18.06 7.28
CA THR A 108 -13.97 17.50 5.93
C THR A 108 -13.44 16.07 5.90
N TYR A 109 -13.84 15.30 4.90
CA TYR A 109 -13.27 13.97 4.69
C TYR A 109 -11.79 14.08 4.33
N HIS A 110 -10.97 13.28 5.02
CA HIS A 110 -9.59 13.04 4.64
C HIS A 110 -9.51 11.73 3.85
N ASN A 111 -9.79 10.58 4.47
CA ASN A 111 -9.82 9.28 3.80
C ASN A 111 -10.82 8.34 4.50
N ALA A 112 -10.98 7.14 3.98
CA ALA A 112 -11.67 6.04 4.64
C ALA A 112 -10.90 4.75 4.42
N GLU A 113 -11.03 3.81 5.34
CA GLU A 113 -10.45 2.48 5.27
C GLU A 113 -11.49 1.49 5.80
N GLU A 114 -11.84 0.49 4.99
CA GLU A 114 -12.90 -0.49 5.28
C GLU A 114 -14.18 0.14 5.84
N ARG A 115 -14.37 0.05 7.15
CA ARG A 115 -15.57 0.50 7.89
C ARG A 115 -15.33 1.78 8.68
N THR A 116 -14.22 2.50 8.48
CA THR A 116 -13.89 3.70 9.25
C THR A 116 -13.67 4.90 8.33
N ALA A 117 -14.43 5.97 8.56
CA ALA A 117 -14.19 7.27 7.94
C ALA A 117 -13.23 8.11 8.79
N VAL A 118 -12.30 8.81 8.13
CA VAL A 118 -11.35 9.72 8.76
C VAL A 118 -11.67 11.15 8.34
N LEU A 119 -12.01 11.99 9.29
CA LEU A 119 -12.30 13.41 9.08
C LEU A 119 -11.20 14.26 9.69
N ASN A 120 -10.94 15.42 9.07
CA ASN A 120 -9.96 16.39 9.54
C ASN A 120 -10.55 17.81 9.55
N GLN A 121 -10.12 18.61 10.52
CA GLN A 121 -10.28 20.06 10.51
C GLN A 121 -8.97 20.73 10.89
N TRP A 122 -8.46 21.63 10.04
CA TRP A 122 -7.36 22.53 10.40
C TRP A 122 -7.87 23.63 11.32
N LEU A 123 -7.17 23.89 12.44
CA LEU A 123 -7.65 24.79 13.49
C LEU A 123 -6.88 26.11 13.58
N LEU A 124 -5.72 26.20 12.93
CA LEU A 124 -4.93 27.42 12.88
C LEU A 124 -5.39 28.35 11.76
N PRO A 125 -5.16 29.67 11.86
CA PRO A 125 -5.53 30.64 10.82
C PRO A 125 -4.68 30.55 9.54
N THR A 126 -3.69 29.66 9.52
CA THR A 126 -2.81 29.42 8.37
C THR A 126 -3.44 28.45 7.38
N LYS A 127 -2.84 28.36 6.18
CA LYS A 127 -3.15 27.26 5.25
C LYS A 127 -2.86 25.91 5.92
N SER A 128 -3.78 24.96 5.73
CA SER A 128 -3.57 23.60 6.21
C SER A 128 -2.28 22.99 5.66
N LEU A 129 -1.49 22.41 6.57
CA LEU A 129 -0.29 21.65 6.24
C LEU A 129 -0.55 20.14 6.20
N VAL A 130 -1.80 19.73 6.41
CA VAL A 130 -2.21 18.33 6.29
C VAL A 130 -2.10 17.92 4.81
N PRO A 131 -1.29 16.89 4.49
CA PRO A 131 -1.22 16.38 3.14
C PRO A 131 -2.59 15.89 2.67
N ARG A 132 -2.84 15.94 1.36
CA ARG A 132 -4.04 15.32 0.80
C ARG A 132 -3.89 13.79 0.90
N PHE A 133 -5.00 13.10 1.15
CA PHE A 133 -5.06 11.64 1.10
C PHE A 133 -4.63 11.07 -0.26
N ALA A 134 -4.33 9.76 -0.26
CA ALA A 134 -3.77 8.99 -1.37
C ALA A 134 -4.14 9.56 -2.76
N THR A 135 -3.14 10.07 -3.47
CA THR A 135 -3.31 10.73 -4.77
C THR A 135 -3.10 9.79 -5.95
N HIS A 136 -2.38 8.69 -5.71
CA HIS A 136 -2.06 7.67 -6.68
C HIS A 136 -2.53 6.30 -6.19
N GLN A 137 -2.98 5.48 -7.12
CA GLN A 137 -2.96 4.03 -7.00
C GLN A 137 -1.62 3.53 -7.53
N VAL A 138 -1.14 2.43 -6.97
CA VAL A 138 0.09 1.79 -7.40
C VAL A 138 -0.25 0.45 -8.03
N GLY A 139 0.30 0.20 -9.20
CA GLY A 139 0.23 -1.10 -9.87
C GLY A 139 1.60 -1.59 -10.29
N VAL A 140 1.66 -2.87 -10.60
CA VAL A 140 2.90 -3.58 -10.90
C VAL A 140 2.70 -4.51 -12.08
N GLY A 141 3.75 -4.67 -12.89
CA GLY A 141 3.79 -5.61 -14.01
C GLY A 141 5.08 -6.42 -14.00
N GLY A 142 4.94 -7.74 -14.15
CA GLY A 142 6.05 -8.69 -14.17
C GLY A 142 6.58 -8.94 -15.58
N ALA A 143 7.76 -8.40 -15.89
CA ALA A 143 8.54 -8.77 -17.07
C ALA A 143 9.40 -10.00 -16.76
N VAL A 144 8.76 -11.18 -16.79
CA VAL A 144 9.41 -12.45 -16.45
C VAL A 144 10.20 -13.00 -17.63
N LEU A 145 11.52 -13.17 -17.45
CA LEU A 145 12.38 -13.86 -18.42
C LEU A 145 12.59 -15.31 -18.01
N ARG A 146 12.41 -16.22 -18.98
CA ARG A 146 12.77 -17.63 -18.85
C ARG A 146 14.29 -17.80 -18.89
N ASN A 147 14.89 -18.30 -17.80
CA ASN A 147 16.35 -18.35 -17.63
C ASN A 147 17.13 -19.01 -18.78
N LYS A 148 16.57 -20.05 -19.41
CA LYS A 148 17.29 -20.83 -20.43
C LYS A 148 17.17 -20.26 -21.85
N THR A 149 16.10 -19.55 -22.15
CA THR A 149 15.74 -19.17 -23.52
C THR A 149 15.57 -17.66 -23.70
N ASN A 150 15.55 -16.89 -22.60
CA ASN A 150 15.23 -15.47 -22.58
C ASN A 150 13.89 -15.13 -23.24
N GLU A 151 12.95 -16.09 -23.22
CA GLU A 151 11.57 -15.84 -23.63
C GLU A 151 10.85 -15.06 -22.53
N LEU A 152 9.98 -14.14 -22.94
CA LEU A 152 9.16 -13.30 -22.06
C LEU A 152 7.82 -13.97 -21.81
N LEU A 153 7.39 -14.02 -20.56
CA LEU A 153 6.03 -14.44 -20.20
C LEU A 153 5.05 -13.31 -20.52
N ILE A 154 4.00 -13.65 -21.26
CA ILE A 154 2.89 -12.73 -21.54
C ILE A 154 1.55 -13.42 -21.30
N ILE A 155 0.56 -12.62 -20.94
CA ILE A 155 -0.83 -13.05 -20.76
C ILE A 155 -1.75 -12.31 -21.73
N LYS A 156 -2.89 -12.90 -22.00
CA LYS A 156 -3.96 -12.32 -22.81
C LYS A 156 -5.17 -12.05 -21.92
N GLU A 157 -5.59 -10.81 -21.91
CA GLU A 157 -6.80 -10.37 -21.23
C GLU A 157 -7.86 -9.96 -22.26
N ARG A 158 -9.14 -10.05 -21.90
CA ARG A 158 -10.24 -9.43 -22.65
C ARG A 158 -10.85 -8.32 -21.84
N VAL A 159 -10.67 -7.10 -22.32
CA VAL A 159 -11.34 -5.92 -21.77
C VAL A 159 -12.46 -5.54 -22.74
N ARG A 160 -13.72 -5.68 -22.30
CA ARG A 160 -14.91 -5.50 -23.14
C ARG A 160 -14.85 -6.42 -24.38
N ASN A 161 -14.76 -5.84 -25.57
CA ASN A 161 -14.70 -6.56 -26.86
C ASN A 161 -13.28 -6.58 -27.46
N MET A 162 -12.26 -6.22 -26.69
CA MET A 162 -10.87 -6.18 -27.16
C MET A 162 -10.04 -7.19 -26.40
N GLU A 163 -9.28 -7.98 -27.16
CA GLU A 163 -8.26 -8.87 -26.61
C GLU A 163 -6.88 -8.35 -26.97
N PHE A 164 -5.97 -8.33 -26.00
CA PHE A 164 -4.61 -7.90 -26.24
C PHE A 164 -3.65 -8.63 -25.31
N TRP A 165 -2.42 -8.78 -25.79
CA TRP A 165 -1.33 -9.34 -25.01
C TRP A 165 -0.70 -8.27 -24.14
N LYS A 166 -0.45 -8.59 -22.87
CA LYS A 166 0.21 -7.72 -21.90
C LYS A 166 1.17 -8.53 -21.02
N LEU A 167 1.93 -7.81 -20.20
CA LEU A 167 2.64 -8.44 -19.08
C LEU A 167 1.63 -8.85 -18.00
N PRO A 168 1.90 -9.94 -17.27
CA PRO A 168 1.14 -10.23 -16.06
C PRO A 168 1.29 -9.11 -15.02
N GLY A 169 0.23 -8.81 -14.27
CA GLY A 169 0.26 -7.72 -13.29
C GLY A 169 -1.09 -7.09 -12.95
N GLY A 170 -1.13 -6.45 -11.78
CA GLY A 170 -2.31 -5.83 -11.20
C GLY A 170 -1.98 -4.69 -10.24
N GLY A 171 -2.90 -4.43 -9.31
CA GLY A 171 -2.75 -3.40 -8.27
C GLY A 171 -2.01 -3.94 -7.06
N THR A 172 -1.24 -3.10 -6.37
CA THR A 172 -0.63 -3.51 -5.10
C THR A 172 -1.65 -3.47 -3.98
N GLU A 173 -1.52 -4.39 -3.03
CA GLU A 173 -2.30 -4.38 -1.79
C GLU A 173 -1.78 -3.31 -0.81
N LEU A 174 -2.57 -3.05 0.25
CA LEU A 174 -2.19 -2.07 1.26
C LEU A 174 -0.96 -2.57 2.04
N SER A 175 0.09 -1.76 2.06
CA SER A 175 1.38 -2.10 2.69
C SER A 175 2.15 -3.24 2.01
N GLU A 176 1.84 -3.53 0.75
CA GLU A 176 2.60 -4.47 -0.08
C GLU A 176 3.78 -3.77 -0.77
N ASP A 177 4.95 -4.40 -0.73
CA ASP A 177 6.14 -3.93 -1.43
C ASP A 177 6.00 -4.15 -2.96
N ILE A 178 6.63 -3.28 -3.75
CA ILE A 178 6.51 -3.33 -5.23
C ILE A 178 7.01 -4.69 -5.78
N ALA A 179 8.09 -5.20 -5.22
CA ALA A 179 8.68 -6.47 -5.61
C ALA A 179 7.73 -7.64 -5.32
N ASP A 180 7.14 -7.65 -4.14
CA ASP A 180 6.24 -8.71 -3.68
C ASP A 180 4.94 -8.72 -4.49
N GLY A 181 4.35 -7.55 -4.74
CA GLY A 181 3.17 -7.44 -5.60
C GLY A 181 3.43 -7.97 -7.02
N ALA A 182 4.59 -7.66 -7.61
CA ALA A 182 4.92 -8.17 -8.94
C ALA A 182 5.09 -9.70 -8.96
N ILE A 183 5.65 -10.30 -7.90
CA ILE A 183 5.78 -11.76 -7.77
C ILE A 183 4.42 -12.41 -7.56
N ARG A 184 3.58 -11.85 -6.68
CA ARG A 184 2.22 -12.33 -6.38
C ARG A 184 1.38 -12.36 -7.65
N GLU A 185 1.25 -11.24 -8.34
CA GLU A 185 0.43 -11.10 -9.54
C GLU A 185 0.85 -12.09 -10.65
N VAL A 186 2.15 -12.25 -10.88
CA VAL A 186 2.66 -13.25 -11.83
C VAL A 186 2.23 -14.65 -11.43
N PHE A 187 2.34 -14.99 -10.15
CA PHE A 187 1.98 -16.31 -9.67
C PHE A 187 0.47 -16.57 -9.76
N GLU A 188 -0.36 -15.60 -9.39
CA GLU A 188 -1.82 -15.68 -9.45
C GLU A 188 -2.31 -15.90 -10.88
N GLU A 189 -1.87 -15.08 -11.84
CA GLU A 189 -2.37 -15.17 -13.22
C GLU A 189 -1.78 -16.37 -14.00
N THR A 190 -0.56 -16.80 -13.69
CA THR A 190 0.20 -17.73 -14.58
C THR A 190 0.67 -19.01 -13.91
N GLY A 191 0.67 -19.07 -12.57
CA GLY A 191 1.26 -20.17 -11.79
C GLY A 191 2.79 -20.22 -11.81
N ILE A 192 3.46 -19.26 -12.46
CA ILE A 192 4.93 -19.22 -12.55
C ILE A 192 5.51 -18.62 -11.26
N GLN A 193 6.34 -19.41 -10.57
CA GLN A 193 7.18 -18.89 -9.51
C GLN A 193 8.30 -18.05 -10.13
N SER A 194 8.54 -16.88 -9.57
CA SER A 194 9.53 -15.94 -10.07
C SER A 194 10.31 -15.29 -8.94
N LYS A 195 11.46 -14.72 -9.28
CA LYS A 195 12.32 -13.97 -8.38
C LYS A 195 12.44 -12.53 -8.86
N PHE A 196 12.26 -11.58 -7.95
CA PHE A 196 12.51 -10.17 -8.25
C PHE A 196 13.99 -9.91 -8.52
N GLU A 197 14.26 -9.15 -9.59
CA GLU A 197 15.61 -8.73 -9.95
C GLU A 197 15.78 -7.21 -9.93
N SER A 198 14.84 -6.46 -10.51
CA SER A 198 14.91 -5.00 -10.56
C SER A 198 13.58 -4.36 -10.95
N ILE A 199 13.46 -3.05 -10.72
CA ILE A 199 12.54 -2.22 -11.50
C ILE A 199 13.29 -1.79 -12.77
N ILE A 200 12.63 -1.84 -13.93
CA ILE A 200 13.23 -1.40 -15.22
C ILE A 200 12.53 -0.18 -15.82
N ALA A 201 11.29 0.09 -15.40
CA ALA A 201 10.53 1.26 -15.83
C ALA A 201 9.37 1.53 -14.87
N PHE A 202 8.80 2.73 -14.95
CA PHE A 202 7.49 3.04 -14.40
C PHE A 202 6.76 4.00 -15.36
N ARG A 203 5.43 3.97 -15.32
CA ARG A 203 4.57 4.89 -16.07
C ARG A 203 3.61 5.60 -15.13
N GLN A 204 3.20 6.80 -15.53
CA GLN A 204 2.18 7.57 -14.85
C GLN A 204 1.03 7.87 -15.79
N VAL A 205 -0.21 7.72 -15.31
CA VAL A 205 -1.42 8.09 -16.04
C VAL A 205 -2.36 8.86 -15.12
N HIS A 206 -2.90 9.99 -15.60
CA HIS A 206 -3.92 10.76 -14.89
C HIS A 206 -5.31 10.39 -15.38
N ASN A 207 -6.31 10.56 -14.50
CA ASN A 207 -7.72 10.27 -14.81
C ASN A 207 -7.93 8.84 -15.34
N HIS A 208 -7.23 7.87 -14.74
CA HIS A 208 -7.36 6.48 -15.15
C HIS A 208 -8.82 6.02 -14.97
N PRO A 209 -9.47 5.44 -15.99
CA PRO A 209 -10.83 4.91 -15.85
C PRO A 209 -10.91 3.91 -14.70
N GLY A 210 -11.92 4.04 -13.85
CA GLY A 210 -12.03 3.21 -12.62
C GLY A 210 -11.13 3.67 -11.46
N GLY A 211 -10.21 4.61 -11.68
CA GLY A 211 -9.34 5.14 -10.62
C GLY A 211 -9.99 6.16 -9.69
N HIS A 212 -11.30 6.43 -9.81
CA HIS A 212 -12.07 7.33 -8.93
C HIS A 212 -11.38 8.71 -8.68
N GLY A 213 -10.82 9.30 -9.73
CA GLY A 213 -10.12 10.58 -9.67
C GLY A 213 -8.68 10.51 -9.14
N ARG A 214 -8.14 9.31 -8.92
CA ARG A 214 -6.73 9.06 -8.61
C ARG A 214 -5.90 8.93 -9.90
N SER A 215 -4.63 9.25 -9.78
CA SER A 215 -3.65 8.90 -10.81
C SER A 215 -3.17 7.47 -10.63
N ASP A 216 -2.64 6.88 -11.68
CA ASP A 216 -2.03 5.54 -11.68
C ASP A 216 -0.52 5.70 -11.79
N LEU A 217 0.22 5.03 -10.89
CA LEU A 217 1.66 4.86 -10.98
C LEU A 217 1.95 3.36 -11.11
N TYR A 218 2.47 2.94 -12.27
CA TYR A 218 2.59 1.53 -12.60
C TYR A 218 4.05 1.16 -12.85
N PHE A 219 4.59 0.27 -12.04
CA PHE A 219 5.99 -0.17 -12.08
C PHE A 219 6.15 -1.44 -12.91
N ILE A 220 7.21 -1.51 -13.71
CA ILE A 220 7.59 -2.70 -14.46
C ILE A 220 8.80 -3.32 -13.79
N CYS A 221 8.61 -4.54 -13.28
CA CYS A 221 9.62 -5.30 -12.57
C CYS A 221 10.19 -6.38 -13.48
N ARG A 222 11.51 -6.42 -13.63
CA ARG A 222 12.19 -7.55 -14.29
C ARG A 222 12.27 -8.69 -13.28
N LEU A 223 11.81 -9.86 -13.71
CA LEU A 223 11.77 -11.05 -12.88
C LEU A 223 12.47 -12.21 -13.59
N SER A 224 13.12 -13.08 -12.83
CA SER A 224 13.65 -14.35 -13.32
C SER A 224 12.67 -15.47 -13.04
N ALA A 225 12.35 -16.31 -14.03
CA ALA A 225 11.50 -17.48 -13.81
C ALA A 225 12.23 -18.52 -12.94
N LEU A 226 11.56 -19.05 -11.92
CA LEU A 226 12.04 -20.19 -11.12
C LEU A 226 11.43 -21.51 -11.61
N THR A 227 10.27 -21.43 -12.26
CA THR A 227 9.56 -22.56 -12.87
C THR A 227 9.17 -22.24 -14.31
N ASP A 228 8.95 -23.27 -15.13
CA ASP A 228 8.67 -23.11 -16.56
C ASP A 228 7.24 -23.52 -16.98
N ILE A 229 6.54 -24.27 -16.13
CA ILE A 229 5.23 -24.85 -16.45
C ILE A 229 4.13 -23.84 -16.08
N ILE A 230 3.44 -23.34 -17.10
CA ILE A 230 2.31 -22.42 -16.94
C ILE A 230 1.11 -23.19 -16.39
N LYS A 231 0.50 -22.65 -15.33
CA LYS A 231 -0.77 -23.09 -14.75
C LYS A 231 -1.64 -21.86 -14.54
N MET A 232 -2.27 -21.46 -15.63
CA MET A 232 -3.02 -20.22 -15.75
C MET A 232 -4.31 -20.22 -14.91
N ASP A 233 -4.65 -19.07 -14.30
CA ASP A 233 -6.00 -18.85 -13.76
C ASP A 233 -6.97 -18.47 -14.88
N THR A 234 -7.81 -19.42 -15.27
CA THR A 234 -8.78 -19.25 -16.34
C THR A 234 -9.92 -18.28 -16.01
N ASN A 235 -10.04 -17.81 -14.76
CA ASN A 235 -11.06 -16.81 -14.40
C ASN A 235 -10.64 -15.39 -14.79
N GLU A 236 -9.35 -15.09 -14.77
CA GLU A 236 -8.83 -13.74 -14.98
C GLU A 236 -8.17 -13.57 -16.35
N VAL A 237 -7.54 -14.62 -16.87
CA VAL A 237 -6.78 -14.58 -18.12
C VAL A 237 -7.25 -15.62 -19.13
N ILE A 238 -7.16 -15.25 -20.40
CA ILE A 238 -7.66 -16.06 -21.53
C ILE A 238 -6.59 -17.00 -22.07
N ASP A 239 -5.34 -16.54 -22.05
CA ASP A 239 -4.22 -17.28 -22.58
C ASP A 239 -2.92 -16.79 -21.91
N CYS A 240 -1.93 -17.67 -21.85
CA CYS A 240 -0.64 -17.40 -21.22
C CYS A 240 0.45 -18.19 -21.95
N LYS A 241 1.50 -17.50 -22.38
CA LYS A 241 2.59 -18.14 -23.13
C LYS A 241 3.94 -17.44 -22.95
N TRP A 242 4.98 -18.21 -23.22
CA TRP A 242 6.34 -17.71 -23.43
C TRP A 242 6.51 -17.25 -24.88
N VAL A 243 7.04 -16.05 -25.09
CA VAL A 243 7.33 -15.51 -26.43
C VAL A 243 8.76 -15.05 -26.56
N LYS A 244 9.32 -15.15 -27.76
CA LYS A 244 10.64 -14.56 -28.05
C LYS A 244 10.54 -13.04 -27.98
N LEU A 245 11.59 -12.38 -27.48
CA LEU A 245 11.63 -10.92 -27.39
C LEU A 245 11.48 -10.24 -28.76
N ASP A 246 12.04 -10.83 -29.82
CA ASP A 246 11.88 -10.35 -31.22
C ASP A 246 10.44 -10.45 -31.75
N GLU A 247 9.60 -11.30 -31.16
CA GLU A 247 8.16 -11.35 -31.40
C GLU A 247 7.44 -10.28 -30.56
N ALA A 248 7.79 -10.16 -29.27
CA ALA A 248 7.19 -9.20 -28.35
C ALA A 248 7.37 -7.73 -28.80
N VAL A 249 8.51 -7.38 -29.41
CA VAL A 249 8.72 -6.03 -29.99
C VAL A 249 7.79 -5.70 -31.17
N LYS A 250 7.13 -6.70 -31.76
CA LYS A 250 6.15 -6.53 -32.84
C LYS A 250 4.72 -6.44 -32.31
N SER A 251 4.52 -6.49 -30.99
CA SER A 251 3.20 -6.36 -30.37
C SER A 251 2.55 -5.01 -30.71
N ASN A 252 1.24 -5.03 -30.88
CA ASN A 252 0.42 -3.81 -31.01
C ASN A 252 0.21 -3.09 -29.68
N ASN A 253 0.61 -3.69 -28.55
CA ASN A 253 0.61 -3.05 -27.23
C ASN A 253 1.93 -2.25 -27.06
N PRO A 254 1.90 -0.91 -27.03
CA PRO A 254 3.11 -0.09 -26.97
C PRO A 254 3.94 -0.31 -25.71
N LEU A 255 3.31 -0.59 -24.56
CA LEU A 255 4.03 -0.85 -23.32
C LEU A 255 4.83 -2.16 -23.43
N LEU A 256 4.18 -3.22 -23.89
CA LEU A 256 4.84 -4.52 -24.10
C LEU A 256 6.00 -4.41 -25.10
N GLN A 257 5.80 -3.67 -26.20
CA GLN A 257 6.86 -3.41 -27.18
C GLN A 257 8.05 -2.69 -26.53
N ARG A 258 7.82 -1.62 -25.77
CA ARG A 258 8.90 -0.85 -25.11
C ARG A 258 9.64 -1.68 -24.07
N VAL A 259 8.93 -2.49 -23.28
CA VAL A 259 9.55 -3.39 -22.31
C VAL A 259 10.42 -4.43 -23.02
N ALA A 260 9.93 -5.07 -24.08
CA ALA A 260 10.73 -6.02 -24.85
C ALA A 260 12.02 -5.38 -25.42
N GLN A 261 11.95 -4.13 -25.91
CA GLN A 261 13.13 -3.39 -26.36
C GLN A 261 14.14 -3.14 -25.23
N GLN A 262 13.68 -2.76 -24.04
CA GLN A 262 14.53 -2.60 -22.86
C GLN A 262 15.20 -3.92 -22.47
N LEU A 263 14.45 -5.03 -22.45
CA LEU A 263 14.99 -6.35 -22.13
C LEU A 263 16.06 -6.79 -23.15
N ILE A 264 15.84 -6.57 -24.45
CA ILE A 264 16.86 -6.83 -25.49
C ILE A 264 18.11 -5.98 -25.26
N PHE A 265 17.95 -4.71 -24.90
CA PHE A 265 19.08 -3.83 -24.60
C PHE A 265 19.85 -4.32 -23.37
N GLY A 266 19.14 -4.76 -22.31
CA GLY A 266 19.72 -5.34 -21.11
C GLY A 266 20.49 -6.63 -21.37
N LEU A 267 19.95 -7.54 -22.18
CA LEU A 267 20.65 -8.78 -22.58
C LEU A 267 21.95 -8.50 -23.34
N LYS A 268 21.98 -7.43 -24.15
CA LYS A 268 23.17 -7.06 -24.94
C LYS A 268 24.25 -6.33 -24.14
N ASN A 269 23.85 -5.54 -23.14
CA ASN A 269 24.75 -4.61 -22.45
C ASN A 269 24.96 -4.93 -20.97
N GLY A 270 24.32 -5.99 -20.45
CA GLY A 270 24.27 -6.33 -19.04
C GLY A 270 23.16 -5.55 -18.31
N PHE A 271 22.24 -6.26 -17.66
CA PHE A 271 21.03 -5.66 -17.05
C PHE A 271 21.35 -4.58 -15.99
N GLU A 272 22.20 -4.94 -15.03
CA GLU A 272 22.57 -4.08 -13.90
C GLU A 272 23.19 -2.76 -14.36
N GLN A 273 24.01 -2.81 -15.42
CA GLN A 273 24.73 -1.63 -15.91
C GLN A 273 23.89 -0.76 -16.85
N SER A 274 22.75 -1.25 -17.34
CA SER A 274 22.05 -0.66 -18.48
C SER A 274 20.61 -0.27 -18.19
N ILE A 275 19.79 -1.13 -17.59
CA ILE A 275 18.33 -0.88 -17.43
C ILE A 275 17.81 -1.05 -16.00
N ASP A 276 18.54 -1.75 -15.13
CA ASP A 276 18.04 -2.02 -13.79
C ASP A 276 18.13 -0.82 -12.86
N PHE A 277 17.09 -0.69 -12.03
CA PHE A 277 17.11 -0.04 -10.74
C PHE A 277 17.11 -1.14 -9.67
N SER A 278 18.27 -1.32 -9.04
CA SER A 278 18.51 -2.28 -7.97
C SER A 278 17.85 -1.83 -6.68
N LEU A 279 17.44 -2.80 -5.86
CA LEU A 279 16.81 -2.59 -4.55
C LEU A 279 17.84 -2.76 -3.44
N GLU A 280 17.90 -1.78 -2.53
CA GLU A 280 18.62 -1.85 -1.26
C GLU A 280 17.65 -1.54 -0.11
N GLN A 281 17.72 -2.27 1.00
CA GLN A 281 16.99 -1.90 2.21
C GLN A 281 17.88 -1.05 3.11
N ILE A 282 17.43 0.19 3.38
CA ILE A 282 18.20 1.18 4.15
C ILE A 282 17.46 1.52 5.45
N PRO A 283 18.13 1.60 6.61
CA PRO A 283 17.51 2.04 7.85
C PRO A 283 17.27 3.55 7.88
N SER A 284 16.10 3.97 8.37
CA SER A 284 15.77 5.36 8.65
C SER A 284 16.27 5.77 10.04
N ILE A 285 17.05 6.85 10.08
CA ILE A 285 17.53 7.45 11.34
C ILE A 285 16.41 8.13 12.15
N VAL A 286 15.27 8.44 11.52
CA VAL A 286 14.17 9.19 12.15
C VAL A 286 13.16 8.26 12.80
N THR A 287 12.85 7.14 12.15
CA THR A 287 11.78 6.23 12.58
C THR A 287 12.29 4.91 13.14
N GLY A 288 13.57 4.57 12.92
CA GLY A 288 14.13 3.24 13.24
C GLY A 288 13.62 2.11 12.33
N LYS A 289 12.78 2.42 11.33
CA LYS A 289 12.30 1.45 10.33
C LYS A 289 13.25 1.36 9.15
N THR A 290 13.18 0.28 8.37
CA THR A 290 13.83 0.18 7.05
C THR A 290 12.92 0.74 5.95
N PHE A 291 13.51 1.12 4.81
CA PHE A 291 12.79 1.47 3.60
C PHE A 291 13.49 0.87 2.36
N GLU A 292 12.72 0.58 1.33
CA GLU A 292 13.22 0.16 0.03
C GLU A 292 13.80 1.35 -0.74
N PHE A 293 15.05 1.23 -1.18
CA PHE A 293 15.77 2.23 -1.95
C PHE A 293 16.08 1.67 -3.34
N PHE A 294 15.35 2.15 -4.35
CA PHE A 294 15.55 1.78 -5.74
C PHE A 294 16.50 2.76 -6.43
N THR A 295 17.64 2.28 -6.92
CA THR A 295 18.63 3.13 -7.58
C THR A 295 19.32 2.41 -8.74
N ARG A 296 19.86 3.16 -9.69
CA ARG A 296 20.84 2.61 -10.63
C ARG A 296 22.02 2.04 -9.86
N SER A 297 22.47 0.85 -10.26
CA SER A 297 23.70 0.27 -9.74
C SER A 297 24.88 1.21 -10.03
N ILE A 298 25.48 1.72 -8.96
CA ILE A 298 26.71 2.51 -9.05
C ILE A 298 27.87 1.51 -9.01
N LYS A 299 28.69 1.46 -10.07
CA LYS A 299 29.96 0.74 -9.97
C LYS A 299 30.74 1.37 -8.83
N LYS A 300 31.01 0.63 -7.75
CA LYS A 300 31.97 1.06 -6.74
C LYS A 300 33.30 1.24 -7.48
N THR A 301 33.70 2.48 -7.69
CA THR A 301 35.07 2.77 -8.08
C THR A 301 35.92 2.25 -6.94
N SER A 302 36.72 1.22 -7.20
CA SER A 302 37.71 0.73 -6.24
C SER A 302 38.55 1.92 -5.80
N GLN A 303 38.41 2.34 -4.55
CA GLN A 303 39.36 3.25 -3.91
C GLN A 303 40.60 2.46 -3.49
#